data_AF-A0AAV4IFQ1-F1
#
_entry.id   AF-A0AAV4IFQ1-F1
#
_cell.length_a   1.000
_cell.length_b   1.000
_cell.length_c   1.000
_cell.angle_alpha   90.00
_cell.angle_beta   90.00
_cell.angle_gamma   90.00
#
_symmetry.space_group_name_H-M   'P 1'
#
loop_
_entity.id
_entity.type
_entity.pdbx_description
1 polymer ?
#
loop_
_entity_poly.entity_id
_entity_poly.type
_entity_poly.pdbx_seq_one_letter_code
_entity_poly.pdbx_strand_id
1 'polypeptide(L)'
;MANKNALELMMPDDIFDKEYRLHRRRLDDVEAHIDDRSPRHFIHLDTRLKQAELRERRQAEIDRENKILLKRMTNILMGREGKFHVQPYHTDHQRRSKSINFEFRQRNAERVQRENISMAKRIEKVKPMYRREAWEADWVYRQKVLKMLENKKYKVYNPVSSPTRHSKKQSSGYGSDFDSDDTGDEKKDGSKKKDKLPPIKNKPAQTERGRPKEKNSKGHTGIT
;
A
#
# COMPACT_ATOMS: atom_id res chain seq x y z
N MET A 1 58.23 -63.13 -50.56
CA MET A 1 59.06 -64.03 -49.71
C MET A 1 58.16 -64.54 -48.60
N ALA A 2 57.98 -65.85 -48.47
CA ALA A 2 57.18 -66.43 -47.39
C ALA A 2 58.14 -67.02 -46.35
N ASN A 3 58.08 -66.52 -45.11
CA ASN A 3 58.83 -67.10 -44.00
C ASN A 3 58.15 -68.39 -43.56
N LYS A 4 58.47 -69.49 -44.23
CA LYS A 4 58.18 -70.83 -43.72
C LYS A 4 59.03 -71.06 -42.48
N ASN A 5 58.40 -71.39 -41.35
CA ASN A 5 59.12 -71.65 -40.10
C ASN A 5 59.99 -72.90 -40.28
N ALA A 6 61.23 -72.86 -39.78
CA ALA A 6 62.21 -73.96 -39.95
C ALA A 6 61.75 -75.32 -39.40
N LEU A 7 60.68 -75.35 -38.58
CA LEU A 7 60.03 -76.56 -38.08
C LEU A 7 59.32 -77.36 -39.19
N GLU A 8 58.82 -76.69 -40.24
CA GLU A 8 58.08 -77.28 -41.38
C GLU A 8 59.00 -78.13 -42.29
N LEU A 9 60.32 -77.95 -42.20
CA LEU A 9 61.29 -78.58 -43.11
C LEU A 9 62.02 -79.80 -42.51
N MET A 10 61.80 -80.12 -41.23
CA MET A 10 62.63 -81.06 -40.47
C MET A 10 61.89 -82.31 -39.96
N MET A 11 60.59 -82.42 -40.26
CA MET A 11 59.78 -83.62 -40.01
C MET A 11 59.02 -83.97 -41.30
N PRO A 12 58.94 -85.26 -41.70
CA PRO A 12 58.04 -85.69 -42.76
C PRO A 12 56.59 -85.29 -42.43
N ASP A 13 55.84 -84.82 -43.42
CA ASP A 13 54.47 -84.30 -43.26
C ASP A 13 53.55 -85.26 -42.48
N ASP A 14 53.68 -86.57 -42.73
CA ASP A 14 52.95 -87.65 -42.03
C ASP A 14 53.12 -87.64 -40.51
N ILE A 15 54.29 -87.22 -39.99
CA ILE A 15 54.58 -87.16 -38.56
C ILE A 15 53.86 -85.96 -37.94
N PHE A 16 53.94 -84.80 -38.59
CA PHE A 16 53.25 -83.59 -38.16
C PHE A 16 51.73 -83.79 -38.13
N ASP A 17 51.17 -84.39 -39.18
CA ASP A 17 49.75 -84.73 -39.25
C ASP A 17 49.32 -85.73 -38.15
N LYS A 18 50.18 -86.71 -37.84
CA LYS A 18 49.93 -87.67 -36.75
C LYS A 18 49.95 -87.01 -35.38
N GLU A 19 50.91 -86.12 -35.12
CA GLU A 19 50.99 -85.36 -33.86
C GLU A 19 49.83 -84.36 -33.74
N TYR A 20 49.47 -83.67 -34.82
CA TYR A 20 48.31 -82.79 -34.88
C TYR A 20 47.01 -83.53 -34.57
N ARG A 21 46.80 -84.71 -35.16
CA ARG A 21 45.60 -85.55 -34.90
C ARG A 21 45.59 -86.11 -33.47
N LEU A 22 46.74 -86.45 -32.90
CA LEU A 22 46.85 -86.83 -31.48
C LEU A 22 46.56 -85.65 -30.54
N HIS A 23 47.05 -84.45 -30.87
CA HIS A 23 46.79 -83.23 -30.11
C HIS A 23 45.29 -82.86 -30.15
N ARG A 24 44.66 -82.89 -31.33
CA ARG A 24 43.21 -82.66 -31.48
C ARG A 24 42.39 -83.65 -30.67
N ARG A 25 42.69 -84.96 -30.71
CA ARG A 25 42.03 -85.95 -29.85
C ARG A 25 42.16 -85.62 -28.37
N ARG A 26 43.37 -85.29 -27.89
CA ARG A 26 43.58 -84.88 -26.50
C ARG A 26 42.79 -83.62 -26.12
N LEU A 27 42.56 -82.68 -27.04
CA LEU A 27 41.70 -81.52 -26.79
C LEU A 27 40.22 -81.90 -26.74
N ASP A 28 39.78 -82.79 -27.62
CA ASP A 28 38.39 -83.29 -27.66
C ASP A 28 38.08 -84.18 -26.43
N ASP A 29 39.08 -84.87 -25.88
CA ASP A 29 39.02 -85.67 -24.64
C ASP A 29 39.06 -84.83 -23.33
N VAL A 30 39.29 -83.52 -23.39
CA VAL A 30 39.34 -82.65 -22.18
C VAL A 30 37.93 -82.23 -21.77
N GLU A 31 37.48 -82.75 -20.62
CA GLU A 31 36.19 -82.38 -20.02
C GLU A 31 36.23 -80.98 -19.38
N ALA A 32 35.30 -80.11 -19.79
CA ALA A 32 35.18 -78.75 -19.28
C ALA A 32 34.67 -78.73 -17.82
N HIS A 33 35.58 -78.42 -16.88
CA HIS A 33 35.29 -78.33 -15.45
C HIS A 33 34.60 -77.02 -15.00
N ILE A 34 34.26 -76.12 -15.93
CA ILE A 34 33.64 -74.82 -15.66
C ILE A 34 32.22 -74.82 -16.22
N ASP A 35 31.24 -74.44 -15.41
CA ASP A 35 29.86 -74.26 -15.83
C ASP A 35 29.72 -72.96 -16.65
N ASP A 36 29.74 -73.09 -17.97
CA ASP A 36 29.56 -71.98 -18.93
C ASP A 36 28.08 -71.78 -19.34
N ARG A 37 27.13 -72.32 -18.56
CA ARG A 37 25.69 -72.09 -18.81
C ARG A 37 25.31 -70.65 -18.48
N SER A 38 24.45 -70.08 -19.32
CA SER A 38 23.92 -68.73 -19.10
C SER A 38 23.26 -68.59 -17.71
N PRO A 39 23.60 -67.55 -16.92
CA PRO A 39 23.00 -67.33 -15.62
C PRO A 39 21.47 -67.24 -15.66
N ARG A 40 20.82 -67.61 -14.56
CA ARG A 40 19.35 -67.61 -14.45
C ARG A 40 18.78 -66.22 -14.76
N HIS A 41 17.97 -66.13 -15.81
CA HIS A 41 17.25 -64.93 -16.17
C HIS A 41 16.19 -64.55 -15.11
N PHE A 42 16.04 -63.26 -14.83
CA PHE A 42 15.13 -62.73 -13.81
C PHE A 42 14.14 -61.71 -14.39
N ILE A 43 12.86 -62.07 -14.44
CA ILE A 43 11.75 -61.25 -14.98
C ILE A 43 11.65 -59.83 -14.36
N HIS A 44 12.14 -59.64 -13.13
CA HIS A 44 12.14 -58.32 -12.47
C HIS A 44 13.17 -57.33 -13.06
N LEU A 45 14.21 -57.82 -13.75
CA LEU A 45 15.22 -57.01 -14.43
C LEU A 45 14.71 -56.43 -15.75
N ASP A 46 13.75 -57.10 -16.39
CA ASP A 46 13.07 -56.64 -17.60
C ASP A 46 11.95 -55.67 -17.26
N THR A 47 11.07 -56.08 -16.33
CA THR A 47 9.88 -55.30 -15.95
C THR A 47 10.20 -54.04 -15.12
N ARG A 48 11.30 -54.05 -14.34
CA ARG A 48 11.82 -52.91 -13.54
C ARG A 48 10.72 -52.12 -12.81
N LEU A 49 9.78 -52.81 -12.16
CA LEU A 49 8.54 -52.23 -11.63
C LEU A 49 8.73 -50.94 -10.82
N LYS A 50 9.71 -50.91 -9.90
CA LYS A 50 10.04 -49.70 -9.11
C LYS A 50 10.45 -48.49 -9.97
N GLN A 51 11.09 -48.73 -11.11
CA GLN A 51 11.46 -47.68 -12.06
C GLN A 51 10.26 -47.23 -12.91
N ALA A 52 9.30 -48.11 -13.19
CA ALA A 52 8.04 -47.74 -13.82
C ALA A 52 7.19 -46.87 -12.87
N GLU A 53 6.99 -47.33 -11.63
CA GLU A 53 6.28 -46.61 -10.57
C GLU A 53 6.88 -45.21 -10.32
N LEU A 54 8.21 -45.08 -10.25
CA LEU A 54 8.86 -43.79 -10.04
C LEU A 54 8.65 -42.83 -11.22
N ARG A 55 8.60 -43.33 -12.46
CA ARG A 55 8.26 -42.52 -13.65
C ARG A 55 6.81 -42.07 -13.59
N GLU A 56 5.88 -42.97 -13.25
CA GLU A 56 4.45 -42.67 -13.12
C GLU A 56 4.18 -41.62 -12.03
N ARG A 57 4.76 -41.79 -10.83
CA ARG A 57 4.65 -40.81 -9.74
C ARG A 57 5.19 -39.43 -10.15
N ARG A 58 6.32 -39.39 -10.88
CA ARG A 58 6.88 -38.13 -11.41
C ARG A 58 5.97 -37.49 -12.46
N GLN A 59 5.40 -38.30 -13.36
CA GLN A 59 4.47 -37.81 -14.38
C GLN A 59 3.19 -37.27 -13.74
N ALA A 60 2.63 -37.96 -12.74
CA ALA A 60 1.45 -37.50 -12.01
C ALA A 60 1.65 -36.16 -11.29
N GLU A 61 2.83 -35.90 -10.72
CA GLU A 61 3.14 -34.59 -10.13
C GLU A 61 3.28 -33.51 -11.23
N ILE A 62 3.97 -33.81 -12.34
CA ILE A 62 4.05 -32.90 -13.50
C ILE A 62 2.65 -32.55 -14.04
N ASP A 63 1.76 -33.53 -14.19
CA ASP A 63 0.40 -33.31 -14.69
C ASP A 63 -0.46 -32.51 -13.70
N ARG A 64 -0.25 -32.71 -12.40
CA ARG A 64 -0.87 -31.92 -11.33
C ARG A 64 -0.38 -30.47 -11.35
N GLU A 65 0.93 -30.25 -11.45
CA GLU A 65 1.53 -28.93 -11.58
C GLU A 65 1.06 -28.22 -12.86
N ASN A 66 1.05 -28.91 -13.99
CA ASN A 66 0.50 -28.43 -15.26
C ASN A 66 -0.98 -28.05 -15.12
N LYS A 67 -1.81 -28.85 -14.45
CA LYS A 67 -3.22 -28.53 -14.18
C LYS A 67 -3.38 -27.30 -13.28
N ILE A 68 -2.50 -27.10 -12.30
CA ILE A 68 -2.47 -25.90 -11.45
C ILE A 68 -2.02 -24.67 -12.25
N LEU A 69 -0.99 -24.81 -13.09
CA LEU A 69 -0.47 -23.77 -13.97
C LEU A 69 -1.53 -23.33 -14.99
N LEU A 70 -2.15 -24.28 -15.69
CA LEU A 70 -3.27 -24.04 -16.61
C LEU A 70 -4.42 -23.35 -15.88
N LYS A 71 -4.84 -23.82 -14.69
CA LYS A 71 -5.88 -23.13 -13.90
C LYS A 71 -5.49 -21.70 -13.51
N ARG A 72 -4.21 -21.42 -13.22
CA ARG A 72 -3.71 -20.06 -12.97
C ARG A 72 -3.71 -19.22 -14.24
N MET A 73 -3.27 -19.77 -15.36
CA MET A 73 -3.27 -19.10 -16.67
C MET A 73 -4.70 -18.82 -17.15
N THR A 74 -5.63 -19.76 -17.09
CA THR A 74 -7.05 -19.52 -17.43
C THR A 74 -7.67 -18.51 -16.49
N ASN A 75 -7.39 -18.54 -15.17
CA ASN A 75 -7.82 -17.48 -14.26
C ASN A 75 -7.23 -16.10 -14.61
N ILE A 76 -6.01 -16.03 -15.13
CA ILE A 76 -5.39 -14.77 -15.60
C ILE A 76 -6.00 -14.31 -16.93
N LEU A 77 -6.33 -15.22 -17.84
CA LEU A 77 -6.92 -14.94 -19.15
C LEU A 77 -8.42 -14.60 -19.04
N MET A 78 -9.24 -15.50 -18.49
CA MET A 78 -10.67 -15.29 -18.24
C MET A 78 -10.91 -14.17 -17.22
N GLY A 79 -10.07 -14.07 -16.19
CA GLY A 79 -10.15 -12.97 -15.23
C GLY A 79 -9.83 -11.60 -15.84
N ARG A 80 -9.18 -11.59 -17.01
CA ARG A 80 -8.83 -10.40 -17.81
C ARG A 80 -9.87 -10.07 -18.87
N GLU A 81 -10.63 -11.04 -19.35
CA GLU A 81 -11.88 -10.81 -20.10
C GLU A 81 -12.97 -10.12 -19.25
N GLY A 82 -12.91 -10.22 -17.92
CA GLY A 82 -13.77 -9.43 -17.02
C GLY A 82 -13.12 -8.19 -16.38
N LYS A 83 -11.78 -8.13 -16.29
CA LYS A 83 -11.07 -7.09 -15.52
C LYS A 83 -9.84 -6.48 -16.21
N PHE A 84 -9.87 -6.37 -17.53
CA PHE A 84 -9.36 -5.18 -18.21
C PHE A 84 -10.49 -4.15 -18.44
N HIS A 85 -11.23 -3.87 -17.36
CA HIS A 85 -11.72 -2.52 -17.22
C HIS A 85 -10.50 -1.60 -17.11
N VAL A 86 -10.11 -0.99 -18.23
CA VAL A 86 -9.62 0.39 -18.20
C VAL A 86 -10.78 1.20 -17.63
N GLN A 87 -10.92 1.21 -16.29
CA GLN A 87 -11.92 2.03 -15.62
C GLN A 87 -11.59 3.48 -15.98
N PRO A 88 -12.45 4.20 -16.72
CA PRO A 88 -12.36 5.64 -16.75
C PRO A 88 -12.59 6.08 -15.30
N TYR A 89 -11.57 6.69 -14.70
CA TYR A 89 -11.45 6.95 -13.27
C TYR A 89 -11.25 5.70 -12.39
N HIS A 90 -10.12 5.71 -11.68
CA HIS A 90 -10.00 5.00 -10.42
C HIS A 90 -11.04 5.55 -9.44
N THR A 91 -12.13 4.82 -9.20
CA THR A 91 -13.04 5.15 -8.11
C THR A 91 -12.33 4.93 -6.76
N ASP A 92 -12.02 6.03 -6.05
CA ASP A 92 -11.27 6.09 -4.77
C ASP A 92 -11.89 5.30 -3.59
N HIS A 93 -12.98 4.60 -3.85
CA HIS A 93 -13.66 3.73 -2.90
C HIS A 93 -13.01 2.34 -2.85
N GLN A 94 -12.40 1.85 -3.95
CA GLN A 94 -11.89 0.48 -4.03
C GLN A 94 -10.41 0.35 -3.64
N ARG A 95 -9.62 1.44 -3.74
CA ARG A 95 -8.29 1.56 -3.09
C ARG A 95 -8.38 1.87 -1.59
N ARG A 96 -9.59 1.96 -1.02
CA ARG A 96 -9.84 2.30 0.39
C ARG A 96 -9.75 1.09 1.34
N SER A 97 -9.12 0.00 0.89
CA SER A 97 -8.87 -1.20 1.67
C SER A 97 -7.81 -0.94 2.76
N LYS A 98 -8.27 -0.42 3.90
CA LYS A 98 -7.70 -0.63 5.25
C LYS A 98 -6.17 -0.55 5.34
N SER A 99 -5.59 0.62 5.05
CA SER A 99 -4.28 0.92 5.64
C SER A 99 -4.44 0.95 7.16
N ILE A 100 -3.50 0.40 7.93
CA ILE A 100 -3.54 0.44 9.42
C ILE A 100 -3.75 1.87 9.96
N ASN A 101 -3.15 2.86 9.32
CA ASN A 101 -3.28 4.28 9.67
C ASN A 101 -4.52 4.97 9.05
N PHE A 102 -5.53 4.24 8.59
CA PHE A 102 -6.72 4.81 7.95
C PHE A 102 -7.56 5.60 8.97
N GLU A 103 -7.88 5.00 10.12
CA GLU A 103 -8.68 5.66 11.16
C GLU A 103 -7.97 6.89 11.74
N PHE A 104 -6.65 6.82 11.92
CA PHE A 104 -5.85 7.97 12.34
C PHE A 104 -5.90 9.11 11.32
N ARG A 105 -5.72 8.80 10.03
CA ARG A 105 -5.82 9.79 8.94
C ARG A 105 -7.22 10.36 8.82
N GLN A 106 -8.26 9.54 8.94
CA GLN A 106 -9.66 9.98 8.93
C GLN A 106 -9.95 10.92 10.12
N ARG A 107 -9.59 10.53 11.35
CA ARG A 107 -9.79 11.35 12.55
C ARG A 107 -9.03 12.68 12.48
N ASN A 108 -7.83 12.69 11.90
CA ASN A 108 -7.07 13.91 11.69
C ASN A 108 -7.70 14.78 10.58
N ALA A 109 -8.20 14.19 9.49
CA ALA A 109 -8.92 14.91 8.44
C ALA A 109 -10.21 15.55 8.98
N GLU A 110 -11.00 14.82 9.77
CA GLU A 110 -12.21 15.34 10.43
C GLU A 110 -11.89 16.45 11.45
N ARG A 111 -10.75 16.36 12.15
CA ARG A 111 -10.25 17.41 13.04
C ARG A 111 -9.92 18.69 12.25
N VAL A 112 -9.10 18.56 11.21
CA VAL A 112 -8.71 19.68 10.33
C VAL A 112 -9.93 20.29 9.65
N GLN A 113 -10.90 19.48 9.20
CA GLN A 113 -12.17 19.99 8.64
C GLN A 113 -12.97 20.79 9.65
N ARG A 114 -13.11 20.32 10.91
CA ARG A 114 -13.78 21.07 11.98
C ARG A 114 -13.08 22.39 12.30
N GLU A 115 -11.75 22.38 12.35
CA GLU A 115 -10.92 23.58 12.54
C GLU A 115 -11.11 24.57 11.38
N ASN A 116 -11.05 24.10 10.12
CA ASN A 116 -11.27 24.91 8.92
C ASN A 116 -12.68 25.53 8.88
N ILE A 117 -13.72 24.77 9.23
CA ILE A 117 -15.11 25.29 9.31
C ILE A 117 -15.22 26.37 10.40
N SER A 118 -14.55 26.18 11.54
CA SER A 118 -14.50 27.18 12.62
C SER A 118 -13.79 28.47 12.20
N MET A 119 -12.65 28.34 11.50
CA MET A 119 -11.90 29.48 10.94
C MET A 119 -12.71 30.21 9.86
N ALA A 120 -13.32 29.50 8.92
CA ALA A 120 -14.17 30.09 7.88
C ALA A 120 -15.32 30.90 8.49
N LYS A 121 -16.05 30.34 9.48
CA LYS A 121 -17.11 31.05 10.22
C LYS A 121 -16.61 32.26 11.01
N ARG A 122 -15.32 32.28 11.41
CA ARG A 122 -14.71 33.45 12.06
C ARG A 122 -14.39 34.53 11.03
N ILE A 123 -13.80 34.16 9.90
CA ILE A 123 -13.47 35.07 8.79
C ILE A 123 -14.75 35.72 8.25
N GLU A 124 -15.81 34.93 8.02
CA GLU A 124 -17.12 35.41 7.54
C GLU A 124 -17.78 36.43 8.50
N LYS A 125 -17.62 36.26 9.82
CA LYS A 125 -18.17 37.17 10.83
C LYS A 125 -17.35 38.45 11.03
N VAL A 126 -16.08 38.45 10.65
CA VAL A 126 -15.21 39.63 10.77
C VAL A 126 -15.51 40.59 9.63
N LYS A 127 -15.96 41.80 9.96
CA LYS A 127 -16.15 42.87 8.98
C LYS A 127 -14.79 43.22 8.35
N PRO A 128 -14.71 43.43 7.02
CA PRO A 128 -13.48 43.84 6.38
C PRO A 128 -13.00 45.17 6.96
N MET A 129 -11.72 45.26 7.31
CA MET A 129 -11.11 46.46 7.93
C MET A 129 -11.06 47.65 6.96
N TYR A 130 -11.13 47.39 5.64
CA TYR A 130 -11.17 48.40 4.60
C TYR A 130 -12.60 48.54 4.02
N ARG A 131 -13.15 49.77 4.07
CA ARG A 131 -14.38 50.11 3.36
C ARG A 131 -14.04 50.56 1.95
N ARG A 132 -14.18 49.65 0.98
CA ARG A 132 -13.88 49.90 -0.45
C ARG A 132 -14.48 51.21 -0.96
N GLU A 133 -15.77 51.44 -0.71
CA GLU A 133 -16.50 52.67 -1.10
C GLU A 133 -15.82 53.95 -0.59
N ALA A 134 -15.31 53.94 0.64
CA ALA A 134 -14.67 55.10 1.24
C ALA A 134 -13.27 55.34 0.65
N TRP A 135 -12.56 54.27 0.29
CA TRP A 135 -11.28 54.36 -0.43
C TRP A 135 -11.46 54.84 -1.87
N GLU A 136 -12.51 54.39 -2.56
CA GLU A 136 -12.87 54.88 -3.89
C GLU A 136 -13.27 56.37 -3.85
N ALA A 137 -14.07 56.78 -2.86
CA ALA A 137 -14.45 58.18 -2.65
C ALA A 137 -13.24 59.08 -2.33
N ASP A 138 -12.34 58.64 -1.43
CA ASP A 138 -11.10 59.34 -1.10
C ASP A 138 -10.15 59.41 -2.31
N TRP A 139 -10.03 58.33 -3.09
CA TRP A 139 -9.25 58.34 -4.33
C TRP A 139 -9.80 59.35 -5.36
N VAL A 140 -11.11 59.36 -5.61
CA VAL A 140 -11.77 60.34 -6.49
C VAL A 140 -11.58 61.77 -5.97
N TYR A 141 -11.69 61.98 -4.65
CA TYR A 141 -11.46 63.28 -4.03
C TYR A 141 -10.01 63.74 -4.21
N ARG A 142 -9.02 62.89 -3.94
CA ARG A 142 -7.59 63.18 -4.16
C ARG A 142 -7.30 63.47 -5.63
N GLN A 143 -7.87 62.71 -6.57
CA GLN A 143 -7.76 62.99 -8.01
C GLN A 143 -8.35 64.36 -8.39
N LYS A 144 -9.49 64.74 -7.81
CA LYS A 144 -10.07 66.08 -8.00
C LYS A 144 -9.16 67.19 -7.44
N VAL A 145 -8.61 66.99 -6.24
CA VAL A 145 -7.66 67.94 -5.62
C VAL A 145 -6.38 68.07 -6.47
N LEU A 146 -5.81 66.96 -6.96
CA LEU A 146 -4.63 66.98 -7.82
C LEU A 146 -4.88 67.75 -9.11
N LYS A 147 -6.01 67.53 -9.80
CA LYS A 147 -6.40 68.30 -10.99
C LYS A 147 -6.61 69.79 -10.69
N MET A 148 -7.15 70.12 -9.51
CA MET A 148 -7.29 71.52 -9.07
C MET A 148 -5.95 72.19 -8.73
N LEU A 149 -4.97 71.42 -8.27
CA LEU A 149 -3.61 71.88 -7.99
C LEU A 149 -2.79 72.04 -9.28
N GLU A 150 -2.87 71.06 -10.20
CA GLU A 150 -2.27 71.09 -11.53
C GLU A 150 -2.75 72.29 -12.36
N ASN A 151 -4.06 72.57 -12.35
CA ASN A 151 -4.63 73.73 -13.04
C ASN A 151 -4.36 75.07 -12.33
N LYS A 152 -3.94 75.07 -11.06
CA LYS A 152 -3.45 76.27 -10.37
C LYS A 152 -1.98 76.48 -10.71
N LYS A 153 -1.74 77.24 -11.77
CA LYS A 153 -0.42 77.85 -12.06
C LYS A 153 0.08 78.58 -10.80
N TYR A 154 0.96 77.95 -10.03
CA TYR A 154 1.34 78.43 -8.71
C TYR A 154 2.03 79.80 -8.82
N LYS A 155 1.43 80.85 -8.24
CA LYS A 155 2.20 82.04 -7.87
C LYS A 155 3.14 81.62 -6.74
N VAL A 156 4.41 81.43 -7.06
CA VAL A 156 5.46 81.16 -6.08
C VAL A 156 5.58 82.38 -5.17
N TYR A 157 5.03 82.27 -3.96
CA TYR A 157 5.21 83.29 -2.94
C TYR A 157 6.48 82.99 -2.17
N ASN A 158 7.58 83.69 -2.48
CA ASN A 158 8.77 83.68 -1.65
C ASN A 158 8.47 84.48 -0.36
N PRO A 159 8.47 83.87 0.83
CA PRO A 159 8.33 84.61 2.07
C PRO A 159 9.59 85.45 2.30
N VAL A 160 9.47 86.77 2.21
CA VAL A 160 10.55 87.68 2.60
C VAL A 160 10.76 87.53 4.11
N SER A 161 11.96 87.09 4.50
CA SER A 161 12.34 86.98 5.91
C SER A 161 12.15 88.32 6.62
N SER A 162 11.34 88.33 7.67
CA SER A 162 11.11 89.49 8.54
C SER A 162 11.36 89.10 9.99
N PRO A 163 11.89 90.01 10.84
CA PRO A 163 12.68 89.58 11.98
C PRO A 163 11.84 89.15 13.18
N THR A 164 12.36 88.18 13.92
CA THR A 164 11.84 87.68 15.19
C THR A 164 11.56 88.81 16.18
N ARG A 165 10.34 88.90 16.72
CA ARG A 165 10.03 89.71 17.91
C ARG A 165 9.41 88.84 18.98
N HIS A 166 10.04 88.79 20.15
CA HIS A 166 9.49 88.17 21.34
C HIS A 166 8.48 89.10 22.03
N SER A 167 7.34 88.56 22.48
CA SER A 167 6.57 89.15 23.58
C SER A 167 5.83 88.08 24.41
N LYS A 168 6.26 87.97 25.67
CA LYS A 168 5.65 87.43 26.91
C LYS A 168 4.32 86.64 26.91
N LYS A 169 4.34 85.64 27.80
CA LYS A 169 3.26 84.86 28.48
C LYS A 169 2.09 85.76 28.96
N GLN A 170 0.87 85.28 29.28
CA GLN A 170 0.52 84.21 30.27
C GLN A 170 -0.91 83.63 30.09
N SER A 171 -1.16 82.43 30.66
CA SER A 171 -2.43 81.82 31.15
C SER A 171 -3.75 82.04 30.37
N SER A 172 -4.53 81.04 29.96
CA SER A 172 -5.03 79.83 30.65
C SER A 172 -5.41 78.79 29.56
N GLY A 173 -5.72 77.51 29.78
CA GLY A 173 -6.07 76.72 30.94
C GLY A 173 -7.02 75.62 30.46
N TYR A 174 -6.53 74.39 30.34
CA TYR A 174 -7.29 73.14 30.42
C TYR A 174 -6.28 71.98 30.52
N GLY A 175 -6.32 71.23 31.62
CA GLY A 175 -5.65 69.92 31.73
C GLY A 175 -6.30 68.93 30.74
N SER A 176 -5.57 68.00 30.13
CA SER A 176 -4.87 66.86 30.75
C SER A 176 -5.83 65.90 31.44
N ASP A 177 -6.05 64.73 30.83
CA ASP A 177 -6.39 63.48 31.53
C ASP A 177 -5.86 62.31 30.67
N PHE A 178 -4.80 61.67 31.17
CA PHE A 178 -4.22 60.41 30.72
C PHE A 178 -3.68 59.71 31.96
N ASP A 179 -3.69 58.38 31.96
CA ASP A 179 -3.51 57.47 33.10
C ASP A 179 -4.59 57.58 34.19
N SER A 180 -4.85 56.58 35.04
CA SER A 180 -4.68 55.11 35.07
C SER A 180 -5.10 54.69 36.50
N ASP A 181 -5.35 53.40 36.67
CA ASP A 181 -5.53 52.64 37.92
C ASP A 181 -6.98 52.55 38.42
N ASP A 182 -7.53 51.35 38.65
CA ASP A 182 -7.05 50.19 39.42
C ASP A 182 -7.00 50.42 40.93
N THR A 183 -8.13 50.14 41.58
CA THR A 183 -8.26 49.10 42.64
C THR A 183 -9.69 49.20 43.21
N GLY A 184 -10.24 48.09 43.72
CA GLY A 184 -11.60 48.04 44.27
C GLY A 184 -11.64 47.88 45.78
N ASP A 185 -12.86 47.90 46.36
CA ASP A 185 -13.30 46.80 47.24
C ASP A 185 -14.84 46.73 47.40
N GLU A 186 -15.29 45.60 47.95
CA GLU A 186 -16.66 45.09 48.17
C GLU A 186 -17.62 46.00 49.00
N LYS A 187 -18.97 45.86 48.97
CA LYS A 187 -19.73 44.66 49.46
C LYS A 187 -21.20 44.52 49.01
N LYS A 188 -21.51 43.26 48.64
CA LYS A 188 -22.69 42.40 48.94
C LYS A 188 -24.13 42.98 48.88
N ASP A 189 -24.90 42.47 47.92
CA ASP A 189 -25.87 41.36 48.11
C ASP A 189 -26.15 40.72 46.72
N GLY A 190 -26.69 39.52 46.48
CA GLY A 190 -27.33 38.57 47.40
C GLY A 190 -28.23 37.53 46.71
N SER A 191 -27.77 36.76 45.70
CA SER A 191 -28.48 35.52 45.27
C SER A 191 -27.65 34.59 44.35
N LYS A 192 -27.49 33.32 44.77
CA LYS A 192 -26.78 32.27 44.00
C LYS A 192 -27.72 31.52 43.05
N LYS A 193 -27.57 31.69 41.73
CA LYS A 193 -28.05 30.69 40.76
C LYS A 193 -26.96 29.65 40.52
N LYS A 194 -27.26 28.38 40.80
CA LYS A 194 -26.38 27.23 40.56
C LYS A 194 -26.62 26.72 39.14
N ASP A 195 -25.60 26.76 38.30
CA ASP A 195 -25.63 26.02 37.04
C ASP A 195 -25.66 24.52 37.32
N LYS A 196 -26.79 23.89 37.01
CA LYS A 196 -26.93 22.43 37.08
C LYS A 196 -26.51 21.84 35.74
N LEU A 197 -25.39 21.11 35.73
CA LEU A 197 -25.12 20.17 34.65
C LEU A 197 -26.27 19.14 34.54
N PRO A 198 -26.63 18.68 33.32
CA PRO A 198 -27.67 17.67 33.15
C PRO A 198 -27.26 16.34 33.83
N PRO A 199 -28.22 15.58 34.40
CA PRO A 199 -27.91 14.38 35.17
C PRO A 199 -27.39 13.24 34.29
N ILE A 200 -26.27 12.65 34.71
CA ILE A 200 -25.75 11.40 34.14
C ILE A 200 -26.73 10.27 34.49
N LYS A 201 -27.37 9.67 33.48
CA LYS A 201 -28.28 8.53 33.67
C LYS A 201 -27.50 7.22 33.85
N ASN A 202 -27.07 6.95 35.07
CA ASN A 202 -26.64 5.60 35.46
C ASN A 202 -27.86 4.69 35.54
N LYS A 203 -27.92 3.63 34.71
CA LYS A 203 -28.87 2.52 34.86
C LYS A 203 -28.21 1.40 35.69
N PRO A 204 -28.84 0.89 36.75
CA PRO A 204 -28.33 -0.27 37.46
C PRO A 204 -28.63 -1.57 36.71
N ALA A 205 -27.73 -2.54 36.83
CA ALA A 205 -28.04 -3.97 36.74
C ALA A 205 -28.46 -4.45 38.16
N GLN A 206 -29.19 -5.54 38.41
CA GLN A 206 -29.70 -6.68 37.62
C GLN A 206 -31.08 -7.09 38.21
N THR A 207 -31.91 -7.86 37.48
CA THR A 207 -32.52 -9.13 37.97
C THR A 207 -33.42 -9.79 36.91
N GLU A 208 -33.63 -11.10 37.07
CA GLU A 208 -34.22 -12.01 36.09
C GLU A 208 -35.77 -12.10 36.14
N ARG A 209 -36.39 -12.50 35.00
CA ARG A 209 -37.22 -13.73 34.83
C ARG A 209 -38.16 -13.62 33.60
N GLY A 210 -38.13 -14.62 32.69
CA GLY A 210 -39.15 -14.75 31.64
C GLY A 210 -38.73 -15.48 30.34
N ARG A 211 -38.74 -16.83 30.32
CA ARG A 211 -39.05 -17.65 29.11
C ARG A 211 -40.56 -17.44 28.77
N PRO A 212 -41.11 -17.70 27.56
CA PRO A 212 -40.70 -18.70 26.54
C PRO A 212 -40.81 -18.15 25.08
N LYS A 213 -40.83 -18.89 23.94
CA LYS A 213 -40.71 -20.32 23.55
C LYS A 213 -39.75 -20.42 22.35
N GLU A 214 -39.16 -21.60 22.09
CA GLU A 214 -38.54 -21.93 20.80
C GLU A 214 -39.59 -22.07 19.67
N LYS A 215 -39.24 -21.68 18.44
CA LYS A 215 -39.90 -22.16 17.22
C LYS A 215 -38.87 -22.83 16.31
N ASN A 216 -38.88 -24.16 16.32
CA ASN A 216 -38.22 -24.97 15.30
C ASN A 216 -38.85 -24.67 13.92
N SER A 217 -38.00 -24.48 12.90
CA SER A 217 -38.36 -24.69 11.50
C SER A 217 -37.46 -25.76 10.91
N LYS A 218 -37.83 -27.03 11.13
CA LYS A 218 -37.31 -28.15 10.35
C LYS A 218 -38.33 -28.50 9.27
N GLY A 219 -37.83 -28.68 8.04
CA GLY A 219 -38.53 -29.38 6.97
C GLY A 219 -38.99 -28.49 5.82
N HIS A 220 -38.32 -28.62 4.67
CA HIS A 220 -38.93 -29.45 3.63
C HIS A 220 -37.87 -30.23 2.85
N THR A 221 -38.22 -31.46 2.52
CA THR A 221 -37.45 -32.39 1.68
C THR A 221 -38.15 -32.52 0.33
N GLY A 222 -37.40 -32.57 -0.77
CA GLY A 222 -37.83 -33.33 -1.94
C GLY A 222 -37.91 -32.61 -3.29
N ILE A 223 -37.24 -33.27 -4.26
CA ILE A 223 -37.73 -33.53 -5.62
C ILE A 223 -37.90 -32.32 -6.55
N THR A 224 -36.90 -32.10 -7.41
CA THR A 224 -37.03 -32.47 -8.83
C THR A 224 -35.66 -32.82 -9.41
#